data_AF-X0WQR4-F1
#
_entry.id   AF-X0WQR4-F1
#
_cell.length_a   1.000
_cell.length_b   1.000
_cell.length_c   1.000
_cell.angle_alpha   90.00
_cell.angle_beta   90.00
_cell.angle_gamma   90.00
#
_symmetry.space_group_name_H-M   'P 1'
#
loop_
_entity.id
_entity.type
_entity.pdbx_description
1 polymer ?
#
loop_
_entity_poly.entity_id
_entity_poly.type
_entity_poly.pdbx_seq_one_letter_code
_entity_poly.pdbx_strand_id
1 'polypeptide(L)'
;NPEDVIYDNPFFQRKTTRQKGCQIDFMIQTKFKTLFVFEIKFSRNTIQRSVIDSVKEKIARLSIPRGMAMLPVLIHVNEVSSGVVDEDYFYSIINFSELLEQN
;
A
#
# COMPACT_ATOMS: atom_id res chain seq x y z
N ASN A 1 -7.69 15.46 3.92
CA ASN A 1 -8.96 15.54 3.17
C ASN A 1 -8.72 15.37 1.68
N PRO A 2 -9.75 15.12 0.84
CA PRO A 2 -9.58 14.96 -0.61
C PRO A 2 -8.89 16.16 -1.30
N GLU A 3 -9.15 17.39 -0.85
CA GLU A 3 -8.51 18.61 -1.38
C GLU A 3 -6.99 18.69 -1.16
N ASP A 4 -6.45 17.85 -0.27
CA ASP A 4 -5.03 17.76 0.02
C ASP A 4 -4.30 16.77 -0.88
N VAL A 5 -5.04 15.95 -1.62
CA VAL A 5 -4.48 14.94 -2.52
C VAL A 5 -3.88 15.64 -3.74
N ILE A 6 -2.62 15.31 -4.04
CA ILE A 6 -1.90 15.79 -5.24
C ILE A 6 -1.59 14.67 -6.22
N TYR A 7 -1.80 13.42 -5.81
CA TYR A 7 -1.68 12.24 -6.65
C TYR A 7 -2.47 11.09 -6.01
N ASP A 8 -3.26 10.37 -6.79
CA ASP A 8 -4.10 9.23 -6.37
C ASP A 8 -4.26 8.21 -7.49
N ASN A 9 -3.17 7.57 -7.90
CA ASN A 9 -3.17 6.65 -9.03
C ASN A 9 -2.25 5.44 -8.78
N PRO A 10 -2.35 4.38 -9.60
CA PRO A 10 -1.32 3.34 -9.66
C PRO A 10 0.04 3.95 -10.01
N PHE A 11 1.08 3.58 -9.27
CA PHE A 11 2.40 4.16 -9.43
C PHE A 11 3.39 3.16 -10.01
N PHE A 12 4.05 3.57 -11.09
CA PHE A 12 5.06 2.77 -11.78
C PHE A 12 6.38 3.52 -11.85
N GLN A 13 7.40 2.97 -11.19
CA GLN A 13 8.76 3.46 -11.29
C GLN A 13 9.54 2.56 -12.25
N ARG A 14 9.91 3.09 -13.41
CA ARG A 14 10.78 2.36 -14.35
C ARG A 14 12.19 2.26 -13.78
N LYS A 15 12.82 1.09 -13.99
CA LYS A 15 14.22 0.87 -13.65
C LYS A 15 15.11 1.77 -14.53
N THR A 16 16.04 2.47 -13.91
CA THR A 16 17.11 3.21 -14.59
C THR A 16 18.45 2.85 -13.97
N THR A 17 19.53 3.51 -14.39
CA THR A 17 20.83 3.38 -13.71
C THR A 17 20.82 3.96 -12.29
N ARG A 18 19.94 4.93 -12.00
CA ARG A 18 19.87 5.63 -10.70
C ARG A 18 18.81 5.08 -9.74
N GLN A 19 17.81 4.35 -10.23
CA GLN A 19 16.70 3.85 -9.41
C GLN A 19 16.27 2.44 -9.78
N LYS A 20 15.81 1.68 -8.78
CA LYS A 20 15.24 0.33 -9.00
C LYS A 20 13.84 0.45 -9.58
N GLY A 21 13.41 -0.59 -10.30
CA GLY A 21 12.02 -0.69 -10.74
C GLY A 21 11.11 -1.13 -9.59
N CYS A 22 9.92 -0.54 -9.50
CA CYS A 22 8.85 -1.01 -8.62
C CYS A 22 7.48 -0.57 -9.14
N GLN A 23 6.45 -1.27 -8.68
CA GLN A 23 5.05 -0.97 -8.93
C GLN A 23 4.32 -0.97 -7.59
N ILE A 24 3.52 0.07 -7.39
CA ILE A 24 2.54 0.17 -6.30
C ILE A 24 1.15 0.14 -6.93
N ASP A 25 0.27 -0.70 -6.38
CA ASP A 25 -1.05 -0.94 -6.97
C ASP A 25 -1.88 0.36 -6.98
N PHE A 26 -1.83 1.11 -5.88
CA PHE A 26 -2.41 2.44 -5.78
C PHE A 26 -1.62 3.29 -4.78
N MET A 27 -1.48 4.59 -5.04
CA MET A 27 -0.71 5.47 -4.17
C MET A 27 -1.41 6.82 -4.05
N ILE A 28 -1.60 7.28 -2.81
CA ILE A 28 -2.10 8.62 -2.53
C ILE A 28 -0.97 9.46 -1.95
N GLN A 29 -0.64 10.58 -2.59
CA GLN A 29 0.26 11.59 -2.06
C GLN A 29 -0.54 12.83 -1.66
N THR A 30 -0.21 13.40 -0.50
CA THR A 30 -0.81 14.66 -0.04
C THR A 30 0.18 15.82 -0.07
N LYS A 31 -0.36 17.05 -0.02
CA LYS A 31 0.42 18.29 0.16
C LYS A 31 1.25 18.30 1.45
N PHE A 32 0.84 17.53 2.46
CA PHE A 32 1.46 17.48 3.79
C PHE A 32 2.54 16.42 3.94
N LYS A 33 3.21 16.06 2.84
CA LYS A 33 4.30 15.07 2.82
C LYS A 33 3.89 13.70 3.35
N THR A 34 2.64 13.29 3.16
CA THR A 34 2.19 11.92 3.46
C THR A 34 2.04 11.16 2.16
N LEU A 35 2.45 9.89 2.18
CA LEU A 35 2.34 8.98 1.06
C LEU A 35 1.73 7.67 1.55
N PHE A 36 0.47 7.44 1.18
CA PHE A 36 -0.22 6.19 1.40
C PHE A 36 0.14 5.23 0.27
N VAL A 37 0.65 4.05 0.62
CA VAL A 37 1.08 3.03 -0.33
C VAL A 37 0.18 1.82 -0.17
N PHE A 38 -0.65 1.59 -1.18
CA PHE A 38 -1.64 0.53 -1.15
C PHE A 38 -1.09 -0.73 -1.83
N GLU A 39 -1.28 -1.86 -1.16
CA GLU A 39 -1.18 -3.20 -1.73
C GLU A 39 -2.58 -3.79 -1.82
N ILE A 40 -2.96 -4.31 -2.99
CA ILE A 40 -4.27 -4.93 -3.19
C ILE A 40 -4.08 -6.45 -3.34
N LYS A 41 -4.73 -7.23 -2.48
CA LYS A 41 -4.66 -8.69 -2.47
C LYS A 41 -6.02 -9.33 -2.53
N PHE A 42 -6.42 -9.73 -3.74
CA PHE A 42 -7.59 -10.57 -3.96
C PHE A 42 -7.16 -12.04 -4.03
N SER A 43 -7.03 -12.65 -2.86
CA SER A 43 -6.62 -14.05 -2.71
C SER A 43 -7.78 -14.88 -2.17
N ARG A 44 -7.98 -16.10 -2.68
CA ARG A 44 -8.92 -17.08 -2.08
C ARG A 44 -8.36 -17.68 -0.78
N ASN A 45 -7.05 -17.65 -0.61
CA ASN A 45 -6.36 -18.11 0.58
C ASN A 45 -6.12 -16.94 1.54
N THR A 46 -6.05 -17.23 2.84
CA THR A 46 -5.69 -16.26 3.88
C THR A 46 -4.39 -15.54 3.54
N ILE A 47 -4.40 -14.21 3.65
CA ILE A 47 -3.22 -13.37 3.41
C ILE A 47 -2.24 -13.60 4.57
N GLN A 48 -1.03 -14.02 4.22
CA GLN A 48 0.04 -14.32 5.16
C GLN A 48 1.01 -13.14 5.30
N ARG A 49 1.86 -13.22 6.34
CA ARG A 49 2.90 -12.24 6.67
C ARG A 49 3.79 -11.84 5.49
N SER A 50 4.01 -12.71 4.51
CA SER A 50 4.82 -12.40 3.32
C SER A 50 4.33 -11.17 2.53
N VAL A 51 3.07 -10.75 2.68
CA VAL A 51 2.59 -9.48 2.12
C VAL A 51 3.35 -8.28 2.68
N ILE A 52 3.71 -8.30 3.96
CA ILE A 52 4.46 -7.23 4.63
C ILE A 52 5.85 -7.13 4.03
N ASP A 53 6.53 -8.26 3.82
CA ASP A 53 7.85 -8.29 3.18
C ASP A 53 7.79 -7.75 1.75
N SER A 54 6.75 -8.11 1.00
CA SER A 54 6.53 -7.59 -0.35
C SER A 54 6.37 -6.06 -0.37
N VAL A 55 5.58 -5.51 0.56
CA VAL A 55 5.35 -4.06 0.68
C VAL A 55 6.61 -3.34 1.17
N LYS A 56 7.34 -3.90 2.15
CA LYS A 56 8.65 -3.38 2.60
C LYS A 56 9.63 -3.31 1.43
N GLU A 57 9.70 -4.34 0.59
CA GLU A 57 10.57 -4.34 -0.58
C GLU A 57 10.16 -3.28 -1.61
N LYS A 58 8.85 -3.15 -1.90
CA LYS A 58 8.32 -2.12 -2.80
C LYS A 58 8.68 -0.73 -2.29
N ILE A 59 8.45 -0.44 -1.02
CA ILE A 59 8.79 0.84 -0.38
C ILE A 59 10.30 1.09 -0.41
N ALA A 60 11.14 0.10 -0.11
CA ALA A 60 12.59 0.24 -0.16
C ALA A 60 13.12 0.54 -1.58
N ARG A 61 12.36 0.20 -2.63
CA ARG A 61 12.69 0.49 -4.03
C ARG A 61 12.16 1.85 -4.51
N LEU A 62 11.20 2.45 -3.82
CA LEU A 62 10.62 3.74 -4.18
C LEU A 62 11.68 4.84 -4.09
N SER A 63 11.83 5.59 -5.19
CA SER A 63 12.68 6.77 -5.24
C SER A 63 11.81 8.01 -5.06
N ILE A 64 11.48 8.31 -3.81
CA ILE A 64 10.61 9.45 -3.44
C ILE A 64 11.40 10.56 -2.73
N PRO A 65 10.87 11.80 -2.67
CA PRO A 65 11.47 12.86 -1.88
C PRO A 65 11.67 12.46 -0.41
N ARG A 66 12.77 12.92 0.19
CA ARG A 66 13.07 12.67 1.61
C ARG A 66 12.06 13.39 2.52
N GLY A 67 11.82 12.80 3.69
CA GLY A 67 10.96 13.40 4.72
C GLY A 67 9.46 13.24 4.45
N MET A 68 9.08 12.31 3.58
CA MET A 68 7.70 11.87 3.42
C MET A 68 7.37 10.83 4.49
N ALA A 69 6.22 10.97 5.15
CA ALA A 69 5.65 9.92 5.98
C ALA A 69 5.07 8.83 5.05
N MET A 70 5.51 7.59 5.23
CA MET A 70 5.05 6.44 4.46
C MET A 70 4.04 5.64 5.27
N LEU A 71 2.81 5.51 4.76
CA LEU A 71 1.72 4.81 5.43
C LEU A 71 1.26 3.63 4.55
N PRO A 72 1.74 2.40 4.83
CA PRO A 72 1.30 1.23 4.10
C PRO A 72 -0.17 0.93 4.36
N VAL A 73 -0.93 0.58 3.33
CA VAL A 73 -2.34 0.17 3.44
C VAL A 73 -2.54 -1.14 2.70
N LEU A 74 -3.22 -2.10 3.32
CA LEU A 74 -3.59 -3.36 2.69
C LEU A 74 -5.08 -3.34 2.35
N ILE A 75 -5.44 -3.64 1.10
CA ILE A 75 -6.82 -3.92 0.70
C ILE A 75 -6.94 -5.41 0.39
N HIS A 76 -7.96 -6.06 0.95
CA HIS A 76 -8.19 -7.50 0.78
C HIS A 76 -9.67 -7.82 0.54
N VAL A 77 -9.98 -9.05 0.10
CA VAL A 77 -11.37 -9.52 -0.12
C VAL A 77 -11.71 -10.79 0.68
N ASN A 78 -10.78 -11.29 1.50
CA ASN A 78 -10.93 -12.50 2.34
C ASN A 78 -10.03 -12.38 3.59
N GLU A 79 -9.98 -13.42 4.42
CA GLU A 79 -9.21 -13.45 5.67
C GLU A 79 -7.75 -12.96 5.57
N VAL A 80 -7.34 -12.22 6.59
CA VAL A 80 -5.94 -11.82 6.85
C VAL A 80 -5.50 -12.58 8.11
N SER A 81 -4.30 -13.17 8.09
CA SER A 81 -3.84 -13.91 9.27
C SER A 81 -3.54 -12.98 10.44
N SER A 82 -3.71 -13.47 11.67
CA SER A 82 -3.38 -12.70 12.87
C SER A 82 -1.93 -12.21 12.84
N GLY A 83 -0.99 -13.01 12.32
CA GLY A 83 0.41 -12.61 12.18
C GLY A 83 0.66 -11.40 11.27
N VAL A 84 -0.29 -11.00 10.42
CA VAL A 84 -0.24 -9.74 9.67
C VAL A 84 -0.78 -8.58 10.52
N VAL A 85 -1.90 -8.81 11.23
CA VAL A 85 -2.55 -7.81 12.08
C VAL A 85 -1.67 -7.46 13.28
N ASP A 86 -1.12 -8.48 13.95
CA ASP A 86 -0.29 -8.37 15.16
C ASP A 86 1.06 -7.67 14.90
N GLU A 87 1.53 -7.64 13.64
CA GLU A 87 2.78 -6.94 13.28
C GLU A 87 2.60 -5.41 13.23
N ASP A 88 1.36 -4.91 13.25
CA ASP A 88 1.00 -3.48 13.26
C ASP A 88 1.77 -2.65 12.20
N TYR A 89 2.04 -3.28 11.05
CA TYR A 89 2.84 -2.69 9.98
C TYR A 89 2.01 -1.80 9.06
N PHE A 90 0.76 -2.19 8.82
CA PHE A 90 -0.15 -1.46 7.96
C PHE A 90 -0.85 -0.37 8.78
N TYR A 91 -0.80 0.86 8.28
CA TYR A 91 -1.61 1.96 8.80
C TYR A 91 -3.11 1.63 8.79
N SER A 92 -3.55 0.87 7.79
CA SER A 92 -4.92 0.37 7.70
C SER A 92 -4.95 -0.95 6.93
N ILE A 93 -5.85 -1.84 7.36
CA ILE A 93 -6.23 -3.06 6.65
C ILE A 93 -7.71 -2.93 6.31
N ILE A 94 -8.04 -2.90 5.02
CA ILE A 94 -9.37 -2.62 4.51
C ILE A 94 -9.94 -3.89 3.87
N ASN A 95 -11.03 -4.38 4.44
CA ASN A 95 -11.79 -5.47 3.86
C ASN A 95 -12.74 -4.92 2.78
N PHE A 96 -12.38 -5.11 1.53
CA PHE A 96 -13.15 -4.65 0.38
C PHE A 96 -14.55 -5.29 0.31
N SER A 97 -14.72 -6.50 0.84
CA SER A 97 -16.02 -7.18 0.83
C SER A 97 -17.08 -6.40 1.61
N GLU A 98 -16.70 -5.70 2.68
CA GLU A 98 -17.61 -4.87 3.48
C GLU A 98 -18.16 -3.68 2.68
N LEU A 99 -17.45 -3.20 1.65
CA LEU A 99 -17.92 -2.14 0.77
C LEU A 99 -18.96 -2.63 -0.25
N LEU A 100 -18.97 -3.94 -0.54
CA LEU A 100 -19.92 -4.54 -1.49
C LEU A 100 -21.28 -4.84 -0.84
N GLU A 101 -21.30 -5.08 0.48
CA GLU A 101 -22.50 -5.37 1.26
C GLU A 101 -23.38 -4.14 1.52
N GLN A 102 -22.91 -2.94 1.19
CA GLN A 102 -23.65 -1.68 1.37
C GLN A 102 -24.55 -1.30 0.17
N ASN A 103 -24.86 -2.26 -0.72
CA ASN A 103 -25.80 -2.07 -1.84
C ASN A 103 -27.02 -2.99 -1.73
#